data_AF-A0A2K6CXJ3-F1
#
_entry.id   AF-A0A2K6CXJ3-F1
#
_cell.length_a   1.000
_cell.length_b   1.000
_cell.length_c   1.000
_cell.angle_alpha   90.00
_cell.angle_beta   90.00
_cell.angle_gamma   90.00
#
_symmetry.space_group_name_H-M   'P 1'
#
loop_
_entity.id
_entity.type
_entity.pdbx_description
1 polymer ?
#
loop_
_entity_poly.entity_id
_entity_poly.type
_entity_poly.pdbx_seq_one_letter_code
_entity_poly.pdbx_strand_id
1 'polypeptide(L)'
;MDGEQGGMDGSKPTGPRDSPDTRHQLSLRTLISQGWLVNIITADHVSPLHEGRLRGHPSSVKILLKHGAQHGASIQPESDLASPIHKASRRGHVECVDSLIAYGGNIDHNISHLGTPLYLACENQQIACVKKLLESGADMNQGRGQDSPLHAVARTASEELAFLLMDFGADTQAKNAEGKYPVELVPPESPLVQLFLEREVPLL
;
A
#
# COMPACT_ATOMS: atom_id res chain seq x y z
N MET A 1 41.84 -60.36 14.09
CA MET A 1 42.22 -58.93 14.01
C MET A 1 42.11 -58.56 12.56
N ASP A 2 41.18 -57.69 12.21
CA ASP A 2 41.38 -56.52 11.36
C ASP A 2 40.04 -55.83 11.18
N GLY A 3 40.04 -54.55 11.54
CA GLY A 3 38.88 -53.74 11.86
C GLY A 3 38.21 -53.13 10.65
N GLU A 4 36.90 -52.96 10.78
CA GLU A 4 36.02 -52.28 9.86
C GLU A 4 36.37 -50.80 9.69
N GLN A 5 36.26 -50.35 8.44
CA GLN A 5 36.37 -48.97 7.99
C GLN A 5 35.15 -48.17 8.46
N GLY A 6 35.39 -47.08 9.19
CA GLY A 6 34.38 -46.07 9.51
C GLY A 6 34.74 -44.73 8.86
N GLY A 7 34.16 -44.47 7.69
CA GLY A 7 34.07 -43.12 7.14
C GLY A 7 32.73 -42.50 7.54
N MET A 8 32.74 -41.28 8.07
CA MET A 8 31.62 -40.33 8.02
C MET A 8 32.14 -38.92 8.37
N ASP A 9 32.26 -38.11 7.32
CA ASP A 9 31.85 -36.70 7.25
C ASP A 9 31.70 -35.96 8.59
N GLY A 10 32.72 -35.15 8.92
CA GLY A 10 32.69 -34.18 10.00
C GLY A 10 32.06 -32.86 9.58
N SER A 11 30.76 -32.84 9.31
CA SER A 11 29.94 -31.63 9.33
C SER A 11 29.94 -31.08 10.77
N LYS A 12 30.78 -30.07 11.04
CA LYS A 12 30.86 -29.39 12.34
C LYS A 12 29.48 -28.86 12.76
N PRO A 13 29.05 -29.06 14.02
CA PRO A 13 27.83 -28.45 14.51
C PRO A 13 28.04 -26.93 14.59
N THR A 14 27.25 -26.17 13.83
CA THR A 14 27.17 -24.71 13.94
C THR A 14 26.69 -24.34 15.34
N GLY A 15 27.49 -23.60 16.10
CA GLY A 15 27.16 -23.27 17.49
C GLY A 15 25.93 -22.35 17.59
N PRO A 16 25.36 -22.15 18.79
CA PRO A 16 24.20 -21.26 18.99
C PRO A 16 24.46 -19.79 18.57
N ARG A 17 25.72 -19.42 18.33
CA ARG A 17 26.15 -18.11 17.83
C ARG A 17 26.06 -17.96 16.31
N ASP A 18 25.91 -19.06 15.57
CA ASP A 18 25.95 -19.07 14.10
C ASP A 18 24.57 -19.08 13.45
N SER A 19 23.50 -19.17 14.24
CA SER A 19 22.14 -18.99 13.71
C SER A 19 21.94 -17.53 13.27
N PRO A 20 21.37 -17.28 12.08
CA PRO A 20 21.09 -15.93 11.58
C PRO A 20 20.26 -15.09 12.58
N ASP A 21 19.40 -15.73 13.36
CA ASP A 21 18.62 -15.08 14.42
C ASP A 21 19.49 -14.54 15.56
N THR A 22 20.53 -15.27 15.95
CA THR A 22 21.43 -14.84 17.04
C THR A 22 22.27 -13.65 16.62
N ARG A 23 22.72 -13.62 15.35
CA ARG A 23 23.46 -12.49 14.77
C ARG A 23 22.62 -11.22 14.72
N HIS A 24 21.37 -11.31 14.25
CA HIS A 24 20.46 -10.16 14.22
C HIS A 24 20.17 -9.58 15.60
N GLN A 25 20.01 -10.44 16.62
CA GLN A 25 19.81 -10.01 18.00
C GLN A 25 21.04 -9.30 18.58
N LEU A 26 22.24 -9.78 18.28
CA LEU A 26 23.50 -9.15 18.69
C LEU A 26 23.61 -7.75 18.08
N SER A 27 23.39 -7.61 16.77
CA SER A 27 23.41 -6.32 16.08
C SER A 27 22.37 -5.34 16.65
N LEU A 28 21.13 -5.78 16.89
CA LEU A 28 20.09 -4.95 17.50
C LEU A 28 20.50 -4.47 18.90
N ARG A 29 21.03 -5.36 19.75
CA ARG A 29 21.49 -4.98 21.11
C ARG A 29 22.66 -4.00 21.06
N THR A 30 23.61 -4.19 20.15
CA THR A 30 24.74 -3.28 19.97
C THR A 30 24.26 -1.89 19.56
N LEU A 31 23.38 -1.76 18.57
CA LEU A 31 22.83 -0.48 18.14
C LEU A 31 22.10 0.25 19.29
N ILE A 32 21.24 -0.45 20.03
CA ILE A 32 20.55 0.15 21.19
C ILE A 32 21.56 0.63 22.25
N SER A 33 22.61 -0.15 22.53
CA SER A 33 23.65 0.23 23.50
C SER A 33 24.50 1.42 23.06
N GLN A 34 24.58 1.68 21.75
CA GLN A 34 25.26 2.83 21.16
C GLN A 34 24.39 4.10 21.16
N GLY A 35 23.18 4.04 21.73
CA GLY A 35 22.27 5.19 21.85
C GLY A 35 21.34 5.38 20.66
N TRP A 36 21.23 4.41 19.76
CA TRP A 36 20.26 4.48 18.66
C TRP A 36 18.83 4.44 19.20
N LEU A 37 17.98 5.30 18.65
CA LEU A 37 16.58 5.39 19.04
C LEU A 37 15.82 4.11 18.65
N VAL A 38 15.08 3.55 19.59
CA VAL A 38 14.32 2.29 19.41
C VAL A 38 13.07 2.47 18.53
N ASN A 39 12.54 3.69 18.50
CA ASN A 39 11.32 4.06 17.77
C ASN A 39 11.60 4.84 16.48
N ILE A 40 12.78 4.65 15.87
CA ILE A 40 13.02 5.21 14.53
C ILE A 40 12.01 4.62 13.54
N ILE A 41 11.58 5.41 12.58
CA ILE A 41 10.75 4.97 11.46
C ILE A 41 11.52 5.16 10.16
N THR A 42 11.36 4.24 9.21
CA THR A 42 11.88 4.41 7.86
C THR A 42 11.09 5.51 7.12
N ALA A 43 11.56 5.91 5.94
CA ALA A 43 10.79 6.77 5.04
C ALA A 43 9.41 6.19 4.68
N ASP A 44 9.22 4.87 4.80
CA ASP A 44 7.95 4.17 4.61
C ASP A 44 7.10 4.10 5.90
N HIS A 45 7.46 4.83 6.95
CA HIS A 45 6.81 4.82 8.27
C HIS A 45 6.80 3.46 8.98
N VAL A 46 7.81 2.62 8.70
CA VAL A 46 7.99 1.31 9.34
C VAL A 46 8.94 1.42 10.53
N SER A 47 8.51 0.95 11.71
CA SER A 47 9.39 0.83 12.87
C SER A 47 10.12 -0.51 12.92
N PRO A 48 11.29 -0.59 13.61
CA PRO A 48 11.96 -1.85 13.91
C PRO A 48 11.05 -2.90 14.55
N LEU A 49 10.08 -2.48 15.40
CA LEU A 49 9.13 -3.38 16.05
C LEU A 49 8.16 -4.00 15.05
N HIS A 50 7.68 -3.21 14.09
CA HIS A 50 6.80 -3.68 13.02
C HIS A 50 7.53 -4.66 12.10
N GLU A 51 8.75 -4.33 11.66
CA GLU A 51 9.59 -5.21 10.83
C GLU A 51 9.86 -6.55 11.51
N GLY A 52 10.14 -6.53 12.83
CA GLY A 52 10.37 -7.74 13.61
C GLY A 52 9.14 -8.64 13.73
N ARG A 53 7.94 -8.07 13.77
CA ARG A 53 6.67 -8.83 13.74
C ARG A 53 6.43 -9.41 12.35
N LEU A 54 6.56 -8.60 11.31
CA LEU A 54 6.32 -8.98 9.91
C LEU A 54 7.20 -10.16 9.46
N ARG A 55 8.49 -10.14 9.82
CA ARG A 55 9.42 -11.22 9.46
C ARG A 55 9.35 -12.44 10.37
N GLY A 56 8.48 -12.43 11.39
CA GLY A 56 8.34 -13.55 12.32
C GLY A 56 9.60 -13.76 13.18
N HIS A 57 10.24 -12.68 13.64
CA HIS A 57 11.46 -12.73 14.46
C HIS A 57 11.14 -12.47 15.95
N PRO A 58 10.60 -13.44 16.70
CA PRO A 58 10.07 -13.23 18.06
C PRO A 58 11.12 -12.70 19.05
N SER A 59 12.39 -13.10 18.87
CA SER A 59 13.50 -12.66 19.71
C SER A 59 13.81 -11.17 19.53
N SER A 60 13.75 -10.66 18.30
CA SER A 60 13.94 -9.24 17.98
C SER A 60 12.80 -8.39 18.53
N VAL A 61 11.56 -8.86 18.38
CA VAL A 61 10.36 -8.23 18.98
C VAL A 61 10.49 -8.10 20.49
N LYS A 62 10.92 -9.17 21.17
CA LYS A 62 11.12 -9.17 22.63
C LYS A 62 12.19 -8.17 23.08
N ILE A 63 13.30 -8.06 22.34
CA ILE A 63 14.37 -7.09 22.64
C ILE A 63 13.84 -5.67 22.47
N LEU A 64 13.18 -5.36 21.35
CA LEU A 64 12.66 -4.02 21.06
C LEU A 64 11.62 -3.58 22.10
N LEU A 65 10.67 -4.44 22.49
CA LEU A 65 9.69 -4.15 23.54
C LEU A 65 10.36 -3.89 24.89
N LYS A 66 11.36 -4.69 25.26
CA LYS A 66 12.11 -4.49 26.52
C LYS A 66 12.80 -3.12 26.58
N HIS A 67 13.20 -2.58 25.44
CA HIS A 67 13.88 -1.30 25.32
C HIS A 67 12.94 -0.12 24.98
N GLY A 68 11.63 -0.27 25.20
CA GLY A 68 10.68 0.83 25.09
C GLY A 68 10.15 1.10 23.68
N ALA A 69 10.16 0.08 22.81
CA ALA A 69 9.46 0.18 21.53
C ALA A 69 7.97 0.45 21.75
N GLN A 70 7.47 1.54 21.18
CA GLN A 70 6.06 1.92 21.25
C GLN A 70 5.23 0.92 20.44
N HIS A 71 4.17 0.38 21.06
CA HIS A 71 3.33 -0.66 20.46
C HIS A 71 2.67 -0.25 19.13
N GLY A 72 2.61 1.06 18.86
CA GLY A 72 1.99 1.67 17.67
C GLY A 72 2.96 2.45 16.77
N ALA A 73 4.28 2.20 16.79
CA ALA A 73 5.24 2.94 15.98
C ALA A 73 5.24 2.58 14.46
N SER A 74 4.22 1.87 13.96
CA SER A 74 3.87 1.94 12.54
C SER A 74 2.63 2.81 12.43
N ILE A 75 2.76 3.96 11.79
CA ILE A 75 1.66 4.91 11.56
C ILE A 75 0.74 4.41 10.43
N GLN A 76 1.07 3.28 9.80
CA GLN A 76 0.18 2.60 8.87
C GLN A 76 -0.43 1.40 9.58
N PRO A 77 -1.77 1.30 9.66
CA PRO A 77 -2.41 0.08 10.13
C PRO A 77 -1.90 -1.10 9.31
N GLU A 78 -1.84 -2.29 9.91
CA GLU A 78 -1.32 -3.52 9.28
C GLU A 78 -2.01 -3.90 7.94
N SER A 79 -3.01 -3.16 7.51
CA SER A 79 -3.72 -3.27 6.24
C SER A 79 -2.97 -2.74 5.00
N ASP A 80 -2.07 -1.76 5.12
CA ASP A 80 -1.42 -1.16 3.94
C ASP A 80 -0.31 -2.04 3.33
N LEU A 81 0.20 -3.00 4.11
CA LEU A 81 1.11 -4.05 3.64
C LEU A 81 0.38 -5.30 3.16
N ALA A 82 -0.86 -5.52 3.64
CA ALA A 82 -1.61 -6.74 3.36
C ALA A 82 -2.24 -6.77 1.95
N SER A 83 -2.33 -5.63 1.26
CA SER A 83 -2.88 -5.58 -0.09
C SER A 83 -1.86 -5.08 -1.14
N PRO A 84 -1.14 -6.01 -1.79
CA PRO A 84 -0.15 -5.69 -2.81
C PRO A 84 -0.68 -4.80 -3.94
N ILE A 85 -1.94 -5.00 -4.35
CA ILE A 85 -2.54 -4.25 -5.45
C ILE A 85 -2.82 -2.78 -5.07
N HIS A 86 -3.19 -2.51 -3.82
CA HIS A 86 -3.33 -1.13 -3.32
C HIS A 86 -1.98 -0.42 -3.28
N LYS A 87 -0.93 -1.12 -2.81
CA LYS A 87 0.42 -0.56 -2.76
C LYS A 87 0.96 -0.25 -4.15
N ALA A 88 0.80 -1.19 -5.09
CA ALA A 88 1.18 -1.00 -6.48
C ALA A 88 0.41 0.16 -7.11
N SER A 89 -0.89 0.24 -6.88
CA SER A 89 -1.76 1.30 -7.42
C SER A 89 -1.41 2.68 -6.86
N ARG A 90 -1.22 2.79 -5.53
CA ARG A 90 -0.77 4.03 -4.87
C ARG A 90 0.57 4.54 -5.41
N ARG A 91 1.48 3.63 -5.76
CA ARG A 91 2.83 3.96 -6.27
C ARG A 91 2.93 4.03 -7.80
N GLY A 92 1.84 3.77 -8.52
CA GLY A 92 1.84 3.74 -9.98
C GLY A 92 2.65 2.60 -10.60
N HIS A 93 2.85 1.49 -9.89
CA HIS A 93 3.60 0.34 -10.40
C HIS A 93 2.71 -0.53 -11.30
N VAL A 94 2.51 -0.08 -12.54
CA VAL A 94 1.60 -0.70 -13.52
C VAL A 94 1.91 -2.19 -13.74
N GLU A 95 3.17 -2.57 -13.94
CA GLU A 95 3.56 -3.98 -14.15
C GLU A 95 3.22 -4.88 -12.96
N CYS A 96 3.29 -4.34 -11.74
CA CYS A 96 2.88 -5.05 -10.53
C CYS A 96 1.36 -5.22 -10.49
N VAL A 97 0.60 -4.17 -10.86
CA VAL A 97 -0.87 -4.25 -10.96
C VAL A 97 -1.27 -5.31 -11.99
N ASP A 98 -0.65 -5.30 -13.17
CA ASP A 98 -0.88 -6.29 -14.23
C ASP A 98 -0.65 -7.71 -13.75
N SER A 99 0.49 -7.94 -13.12
CA SER A 99 0.85 -9.25 -12.57
C SER A 99 -0.16 -9.69 -11.52
N LEU A 100 -0.52 -8.81 -10.59
CA LEU A 100 -1.45 -9.14 -9.50
C LEU A 100 -2.84 -9.49 -10.03
N ILE A 101 -3.36 -8.75 -11.03
CA ILE A 101 -4.63 -9.07 -11.68
C ILE A 101 -4.54 -10.42 -12.41
N ALA A 102 -3.45 -10.67 -13.17
CA ALA A 102 -3.24 -11.91 -13.90
C ALA A 102 -3.19 -13.15 -12.99
N TYR A 103 -2.69 -13.01 -11.76
CA TYR A 103 -2.67 -14.08 -10.75
C TYR A 103 -3.94 -14.13 -9.87
N GLY A 104 -5.04 -13.51 -10.29
CA GLY A 104 -6.34 -13.60 -9.62
C GLY A 104 -6.54 -12.62 -8.47
N GLY A 105 -5.72 -11.55 -8.42
CA GLY A 105 -5.95 -10.43 -7.51
C GLY A 105 -7.30 -9.77 -7.79
N ASN A 106 -8.06 -9.51 -6.71
CA ASN A 106 -9.33 -8.81 -6.84
C ASN A 106 -9.08 -7.32 -7.14
N ILE A 107 -9.41 -6.90 -8.37
CA ILE A 107 -9.21 -5.54 -8.88
C ILE A 107 -10.04 -4.49 -8.12
N ASP A 108 -11.20 -4.90 -7.59
CA ASP A 108 -12.12 -4.05 -6.82
C ASP A 108 -12.05 -4.36 -5.32
N HIS A 109 -10.96 -4.96 -4.85
CA HIS A 109 -10.80 -5.22 -3.43
C HIS A 109 -10.91 -3.90 -2.65
N ASN A 110 -11.94 -3.75 -1.83
CA ASN A 110 -12.17 -2.53 -1.07
C ASN A 110 -11.68 -2.71 0.38
N ILE A 111 -10.79 -1.83 0.83
CA ILE A 111 -10.37 -1.73 2.23
C ILE A 111 -11.02 -0.49 2.82
N SER A 112 -11.83 -0.65 3.87
CA SER A 112 -12.76 0.39 4.33
C SER A 112 -12.16 1.79 4.56
N HIS A 113 -10.89 1.90 4.98
CA HIS A 113 -10.21 3.18 5.19
C HIS A 113 -9.31 3.63 4.03
N LEU A 114 -9.05 2.77 3.04
CA LEU A 114 -8.26 3.11 1.85
C LEU A 114 -9.13 3.33 0.60
N GLY A 115 -10.23 2.59 0.48
CA GLY A 115 -11.01 2.47 -0.75
C GLY A 115 -10.53 1.30 -1.62
N THR A 116 -10.75 1.43 -2.92
CA THR A 116 -10.32 0.49 -3.96
C THR A 116 -8.91 0.81 -4.46
N PRO A 117 -8.25 -0.10 -5.21
CA PRO A 117 -6.98 0.19 -5.87
C PRO A 117 -7.10 1.36 -6.85
N LEU A 118 -8.20 1.43 -7.60
CA LEU A 118 -8.51 2.54 -8.52
C LEU A 118 -8.61 3.86 -7.78
N TYR A 119 -9.36 3.92 -6.67
CA TYR A 119 -9.48 5.13 -5.85
C TYR A 119 -8.11 5.61 -5.36
N LEU A 120 -7.25 4.70 -4.87
CA LEU A 120 -5.90 5.08 -4.44
C LEU A 120 -5.03 5.58 -5.59
N ALA A 121 -5.10 4.97 -6.78
CA ALA A 121 -4.38 5.45 -7.96
C ALA A 121 -4.84 6.87 -8.34
N CYS A 122 -6.14 7.14 -8.29
CA CYS A 122 -6.72 8.47 -8.52
C CYS A 122 -6.26 9.49 -7.46
N GLU A 123 -6.38 9.17 -6.16
CA GLU A 123 -5.98 10.04 -5.04
C GLU A 123 -4.49 10.40 -5.11
N ASN A 124 -3.65 9.51 -5.66
CA ASN A 124 -2.21 9.70 -5.78
C ASN A 124 -1.77 10.09 -7.21
N GLN A 125 -2.72 10.48 -8.07
CA GLN A 125 -2.49 10.97 -9.44
C GLN A 125 -1.68 10.02 -10.36
N GLN A 126 -1.87 8.71 -10.20
CA GLN A 126 -1.13 7.68 -10.95
C GLN A 126 -1.82 7.34 -12.28
N ILE A 127 -1.78 8.26 -13.26
CA ILE A 127 -2.53 8.19 -14.53
C ILE A 127 -2.39 6.84 -15.26
N ALA A 128 -1.16 6.38 -15.47
CA ALA A 128 -0.93 5.11 -16.18
C ALA A 128 -1.56 3.91 -15.45
N CYS A 129 -1.56 3.96 -14.12
CA CYS A 129 -2.16 2.93 -13.29
C CYS A 129 -3.69 2.99 -13.27
N VAL A 130 -4.26 4.21 -13.22
CA VAL A 130 -5.71 4.44 -13.36
C VAL A 130 -6.19 3.87 -14.69
N LYS A 131 -5.54 4.25 -15.79
CA LYS A 131 -5.86 3.75 -17.14
C LYS A 131 -5.84 2.23 -17.17
N LYS A 132 -4.78 1.63 -16.64
CA LYS A 132 -4.66 0.17 -16.64
C LYS A 132 -5.75 -0.52 -15.83
N LEU A 133 -6.08 -0.01 -14.64
CA LEU A 133 -7.12 -0.56 -13.79
C LEU A 133 -8.49 -0.50 -14.49
N LEU A 134 -8.80 0.63 -15.14
CA LEU A 134 -10.03 0.80 -15.93
C LEU A 134 -10.08 -0.15 -17.14
N GLU A 135 -9.00 -0.25 -17.91
CA GLU A 135 -8.87 -1.19 -19.03
C GLU A 135 -9.00 -2.65 -18.59
N SER A 136 -8.65 -2.94 -17.33
CA SER A 136 -8.77 -4.27 -16.72
C SER A 136 -10.13 -4.51 -16.06
N GLY A 137 -11.07 -3.56 -16.19
CA GLY A 137 -12.46 -3.70 -15.73
C GLY A 137 -12.73 -3.30 -14.30
N ALA A 138 -11.89 -2.47 -13.67
CA ALA A 138 -12.16 -1.92 -12.34
C ALA A 138 -13.44 -1.07 -12.35
N ASP A 139 -14.24 -1.16 -11.28
CA ASP A 139 -15.43 -0.33 -11.12
C ASP A 139 -15.03 1.13 -10.84
N MET A 140 -15.21 1.97 -11.84
CA MET A 140 -14.95 3.41 -11.82
C MET A 140 -15.76 4.22 -10.80
N ASN A 141 -16.82 3.65 -10.25
CA ASN A 141 -17.68 4.32 -9.26
C ASN A 141 -17.41 3.84 -7.83
N GLN A 142 -16.71 2.71 -7.65
CA GLN A 142 -16.35 2.19 -6.34
C GLN A 142 -15.08 2.86 -5.81
N GLY A 143 -15.22 3.62 -4.73
CA GLY A 143 -14.11 4.31 -4.08
C GLY A 143 -13.97 4.02 -2.59
N ARG A 144 -13.78 5.05 -1.77
CA ARG A 144 -13.64 4.93 -0.31
C ARG A 144 -14.96 5.31 0.36
N GLY A 145 -15.75 4.30 0.74
CA GLY A 145 -17.10 4.52 1.24
C GLY A 145 -17.99 5.09 0.14
N GLN A 146 -18.59 6.26 0.35
CA GLN A 146 -19.39 6.97 -0.67
C GLN A 146 -18.54 7.91 -1.54
N ASP A 147 -17.25 8.06 -1.25
CA ASP A 147 -16.37 8.94 -2.01
C ASP A 147 -15.83 8.18 -3.25
N SER A 148 -16.35 8.52 -4.43
CA SER A 148 -15.97 7.85 -5.69
C SER A 148 -14.57 8.26 -6.17
N PRO A 149 -13.94 7.49 -7.08
CA PRO A 149 -12.68 7.90 -7.73
C PRO A 149 -12.75 9.30 -8.35
N LEU A 150 -13.91 9.70 -8.89
CA LEU A 150 -14.10 11.02 -9.49
C LEU A 150 -14.11 12.15 -8.44
N HIS A 151 -14.58 11.90 -7.21
CA HIS A 151 -14.43 12.85 -6.10
C HIS A 151 -12.96 13.04 -5.71
N ALA A 152 -12.16 11.97 -5.68
CA ALA A 152 -10.72 12.07 -5.40
C ALA A 152 -10.02 12.93 -6.45
N VAL A 153 -10.31 12.69 -7.74
CA VAL A 153 -9.76 13.47 -8.85
C VAL A 153 -10.18 14.94 -8.79
N ALA A 154 -11.46 15.23 -8.50
CA ALA A 154 -11.99 16.57 -8.41
C ALA A 154 -11.21 17.46 -7.42
N ARG A 155 -10.87 16.93 -6.23
CA ARG A 155 -10.08 17.66 -5.21
C ARG A 155 -8.69 18.05 -5.70
N THR A 156 -8.11 17.26 -6.59
CA THR A 156 -6.77 17.50 -7.15
C THR A 156 -6.80 18.33 -8.44
N ALA A 157 -8.00 18.61 -8.99
CA ALA A 157 -8.18 19.31 -10.25
C ALA A 157 -7.45 18.66 -11.46
N SER A 158 -7.26 17.33 -11.45
CA SER A 158 -6.59 16.64 -12.54
C SER A 158 -7.54 16.41 -13.73
N GLU A 159 -7.43 17.27 -14.75
CA GLU A 159 -8.25 17.19 -15.97
C GLU A 159 -8.08 15.87 -16.70
N GLU A 160 -6.84 15.39 -16.85
CA GLU A 160 -6.54 14.14 -17.56
C GLU A 160 -7.21 12.93 -16.90
N LEU A 161 -7.15 12.83 -15.56
CA LEU A 161 -7.80 11.76 -14.83
C LEU A 161 -9.33 11.88 -14.87
N ALA A 162 -9.86 13.10 -14.87
CA ALA A 162 -11.29 13.33 -14.93
C ALA A 162 -11.84 12.92 -16.30
N PHE A 163 -11.19 13.34 -17.39
CA PHE A 163 -11.51 12.89 -18.74
C PHE A 163 -11.47 11.37 -18.83
N LEU A 164 -10.39 10.76 -18.34
CA LEU A 164 -10.22 9.31 -18.38
C LEU A 164 -11.34 8.59 -17.63
N LEU A 165 -11.67 8.99 -16.40
CA LEU A 165 -12.77 8.37 -15.64
C LEU A 165 -14.13 8.57 -16.34
N MET A 166 -14.40 9.77 -16.85
CA MET A 166 -15.66 10.07 -17.55
C MET A 166 -15.80 9.30 -18.87
N ASP A 167 -14.71 9.13 -19.62
CA ASP A 167 -14.71 8.36 -20.86
C ASP A 167 -14.97 6.87 -20.62
N PHE A 168 -14.61 6.36 -19.44
CA PHE A 168 -15.00 5.00 -19.02
C PHE A 168 -16.41 4.91 -18.46
N GLY A 169 -17.07 6.04 -18.17
CA GLY A 169 -18.46 6.11 -17.70
C GLY A 169 -18.62 6.38 -16.20
N ALA A 170 -17.65 7.03 -15.56
CA ALA A 170 -17.79 7.45 -14.16
C ALA A 170 -18.96 8.40 -13.96
N ASP A 171 -19.73 8.17 -12.89
CA ASP A 171 -20.92 8.94 -12.54
C ASP A 171 -20.51 10.32 -12.00
N THR A 172 -20.81 11.37 -12.79
CA THR A 172 -20.57 12.76 -12.43
C THR A 172 -21.56 13.28 -11.39
N GLN A 173 -22.66 12.56 -11.14
CA GLN A 173 -23.74 12.92 -10.20
C GLN A 173 -23.72 12.10 -8.91
N ALA A 174 -22.71 11.25 -8.71
CA ALA A 174 -22.54 10.50 -7.47
C ALA A 174 -22.40 11.47 -6.28
N LYS A 175 -23.11 11.20 -5.18
CA LYS A 175 -22.95 11.98 -3.94
C LYS A 175 -22.05 11.25 -2.96
N ASN A 176 -21.07 11.95 -2.41
CA ASN A 176 -20.28 11.43 -1.30
C ASN A 176 -21.02 11.56 0.05
N ALA A 177 -20.36 11.17 1.14
CA ALA A 177 -20.93 11.21 2.49
C ALA A 177 -21.26 12.62 3.02
N GLU A 178 -20.68 13.66 2.42
CA GLU A 178 -21.02 15.05 2.71
C GLU A 178 -22.21 15.54 1.87
N GLY A 179 -22.76 14.69 1.00
CA GLY A 179 -23.84 15.02 0.08
C GLY A 179 -23.40 15.83 -1.14
N LYS A 180 -22.08 15.96 -1.36
CA LYS A 180 -21.49 16.75 -2.45
C LYS A 180 -21.31 15.91 -3.71
N TYR A 181 -21.50 16.53 -4.87
CA TYR A 181 -21.10 16.01 -6.18
C TYR A 181 -19.60 16.22 -6.41
N PRO A 182 -18.94 15.48 -7.30
CA PRO A 182 -17.52 15.69 -7.63
C PRO A 182 -17.23 17.13 -8.06
N VAL A 183 -18.08 17.75 -8.90
CA VAL A 183 -17.88 19.13 -9.39
C VAL A 183 -17.81 20.16 -8.25
N GLU A 184 -18.54 19.93 -7.14
CA GLU A 184 -18.54 20.82 -5.96
C GLU A 184 -17.24 20.73 -5.15
N LEU A 185 -16.40 19.71 -5.40
CA LEU A 185 -15.08 19.56 -4.79
C LEU A 185 -13.95 20.16 -5.65
N VAL A 186 -14.26 20.55 -6.89
CA VAL A 186 -13.29 21.16 -7.80
C VAL A 186 -12.98 22.58 -7.32
N PRO A 187 -11.70 23.00 -7.27
CA PRO A 187 -11.34 24.39 -7.02
C PRO A 187 -12.03 25.33 -8.03
N PRO A 188 -12.61 26.47 -7.60
CA PRO A 188 -13.47 27.29 -8.46
C PRO A 188 -12.76 27.88 -9.68
N GLU A 189 -11.43 28.04 -9.62
CA GLU A 189 -10.61 28.56 -10.71
C GLU A 189 -10.14 27.46 -11.69
N SER A 190 -10.48 26.20 -11.41
CA SER A 190 -10.06 25.08 -12.25
C SER A 190 -10.87 25.02 -13.55
N PRO A 191 -10.23 24.80 -14.72
CA PRO A 191 -10.94 24.56 -15.98
C PRO A 191 -11.87 23.34 -15.89
N LEU A 192 -11.56 22.44 -14.96
CA LEU A 192 -12.32 21.22 -14.72
C LEU A 192 -13.78 21.50 -14.34
N VAL A 193 -14.10 22.66 -13.73
CA VAL A 193 -15.50 23.01 -13.43
C VAL A 193 -16.34 23.05 -14.70
N GLN A 194 -15.84 23.68 -15.77
CA GLN A 194 -16.56 23.79 -17.04
C GLN A 194 -16.71 22.41 -17.70
N LEU A 195 -15.67 21.59 -17.64
CA LEU A 195 -15.68 20.23 -18.19
C LEU A 195 -16.78 19.36 -17.59
N PHE A 196 -17.00 19.43 -16.27
CA PHE A 196 -18.10 18.72 -15.62
C PHE A 196 -19.46 19.21 -16.12
N LEU A 197 -19.65 20.53 -16.22
CA LEU A 197 -20.90 21.13 -16.69
C LEU A 197 -21.20 20.79 -18.16
N GLU A 198 -20.18 20.71 -19.01
CA GLU A 198 -20.35 20.38 -20.43
C GLU A 198 -20.80 18.93 -20.65
N ARG A 199 -20.34 17.99 -19.81
CA ARG A 199 -20.74 16.56 -19.91
C ARG A 199 -22.03 16.23 -19.16
N GLU A 200 -22.57 17.15 -18.37
CA GLU A 200 -23.88 17.03 -17.72
C GLU A 200 -25.07 17.23 -18.67
N VAL A 201 -24.85 17.79 -19.86
CA VAL A 201 -25.92 17.99 -20.85
C VAL A 201 -26.04 16.73 -21.72
N PRO A 202 -27.12 15.95 -21.64
CA PRO A 202 -27.35 14.89 -22.61
C PRO A 202 -27.50 15.57 -23.98
N LEU A 203 -26.67 15.17 -24.95
CA LEU A 203 -26.89 15.53 -26.35
C LEU A 203 -28.32 15.07 -26.71
N LEU A 204 -29.22 16.04 -26.91
CA LEU A 204 -30.62 15.86 -27.32
C LEU A 204 -30.74 15.12 -28.66
#